data_AF-A0A5B6YZ57-F1
#
_entry.id   AF-A0A5B6YZ57-F1
#
_cell.length_a   1.000
_cell.length_b   1.000
_cell.length_c   1.000
_cell.angle_alpha   90.00
_cell.angle_beta   90.00
_cell.angle_gamma   90.00
#
_symmetry.space_group_name_H-M   'P 1'
#
loop_
_entity.id
_entity.type
_entity.pdbx_description
1 polymer ?
#
loop_
_entity_poly.entity_id
_entity_poly.type
_entity_poly.pdbx_seq_one_letter_code
_entity_poly.pdbx_strand_id
1 'polypeptide(L)'
;VDHLCKSIVLVNTQAPSNVIDCSDHNNSKYYVVVIQYIARFNAETVKNFLYMLNNGKIPKKKFNLRLAPEETSLKLTGYEHNGVTCIGMKTDIPVILDEAIVKLNPDFFWLGGGEIDLKLGIRTSEFINFVRPLIVNCSGA
;
A
#
# COMPACT_ATOMS: atom_id res chain seq x y z
N VAL A 1 6.56 -14.19 14.63
CA VAL A 1 6.74 -13.15 13.59
C VAL A 1 6.27 -13.77 12.30
N ASP A 2 5.24 -13.23 11.65
CA ASP A 2 4.68 -13.77 10.41
C ASP A 2 5.36 -13.07 9.22
N HIS A 3 5.88 -13.85 8.27
CA HIS A 3 6.56 -13.31 7.09
C HIS A 3 5.63 -13.26 5.88
N LEU A 4 4.43 -13.85 5.94
CA LEU A 4 3.45 -13.74 4.88
C LEU A 4 2.78 -12.37 4.94
N CYS A 5 2.78 -11.66 3.83
CA CYS A 5 2.18 -10.35 3.67
C CYS A 5 1.10 -10.37 2.59
N LYS A 6 0.24 -9.35 2.62
CA LYS A 6 -0.78 -9.09 1.61
C LYS A 6 -0.70 -7.64 1.16
N SER A 7 -1.02 -7.42 -0.10
CA SER A 7 -1.20 -6.10 -0.70
C SER A 7 -2.68 -5.79 -0.90
N ILE A 8 -3.10 -4.59 -0.53
CA ILE A 8 -4.46 -4.10 -0.75
C ILE A 8 -4.41 -2.73 -1.45
N VAL A 9 -5.30 -2.52 -2.41
CA VAL A 9 -5.44 -1.21 -3.06
C VAL A 9 -6.47 -0.39 -2.30
N LEU A 10 -6.09 0.84 -1.94
CA LEU A 10 -6.94 1.83 -1.32
C LEU A 10 -7.28 2.94 -2.30
N VAL A 11 -8.47 3.50 -2.15
CA VAL A 11 -8.95 4.69 -2.84
C VAL A 11 -9.23 5.79 -1.83
N ASN A 12 -8.72 6.99 -2.09
CA ASN A 12 -9.08 8.19 -1.35
C ASN A 12 -10.39 8.77 -1.90
N THR A 13 -11.49 8.42 -1.26
CA THR A 13 -12.85 8.83 -1.69
C THR A 13 -13.12 10.32 -1.49
N GLN A 14 -12.35 11.00 -0.65
CA GLN A 14 -12.51 12.44 -0.34
C GLN A 14 -11.37 13.30 -0.91
N ALA A 15 -10.55 12.74 -1.81
CA ALA A 15 -9.47 13.46 -2.47
C ALA A 15 -9.99 14.76 -3.12
N PRO A 16 -9.19 15.84 -3.15
CA PRO A 16 -9.49 17.04 -3.94
C PRO A 16 -9.81 16.69 -5.41
N SER A 17 -10.64 17.49 -6.08
CA SER A 17 -11.09 17.17 -7.45
C SER A 17 -9.98 17.15 -8.51
N ASN A 18 -8.86 17.83 -8.24
CA ASN A 18 -7.66 17.79 -9.07
C ASN A 18 -6.78 16.56 -8.84
N VAL A 19 -7.07 15.74 -7.81
CA VAL A 19 -6.36 14.50 -7.50
C VAL A 19 -7.18 13.34 -8.08
N ILE A 20 -6.87 12.98 -9.32
CA ILE A 20 -7.61 11.98 -10.09
C ILE A 20 -6.82 10.69 -10.32
N ASP A 21 -5.51 10.73 -10.13
CA ASP A 21 -4.58 9.64 -10.45
C ASP A 21 -3.50 9.46 -9.36
N CYS A 22 -2.39 8.81 -9.71
CA CYS A 22 -1.29 8.49 -8.82
C CYS A 22 -0.03 9.36 -9.04
N SER A 23 -0.14 10.47 -9.77
CA SER A 23 1.02 11.28 -10.21
C SER A 23 1.80 11.94 -9.07
N ASP A 24 1.12 12.31 -7.98
CA ASP A 24 1.73 12.87 -6.78
C ASP A 24 1.75 11.82 -5.65
N HIS A 25 2.90 11.19 -5.44
CA HIS A 25 3.05 10.11 -4.45
C HIS A 25 2.72 10.53 -3.01
N ASN A 26 2.76 11.83 -2.71
CA ASN A 26 2.41 12.33 -1.39
C ASN A 26 0.89 12.55 -1.24
N ASN A 27 0.16 12.68 -2.34
CA ASN A 27 -1.27 12.96 -2.38
C ASN A 27 -1.96 12.31 -3.59
N SER A 28 -1.79 11.00 -3.74
CA SER A 28 -2.43 10.19 -4.79
C SER A 28 -3.89 9.87 -4.49
N LYS A 29 -4.65 9.61 -5.56
CA LYS A 29 -6.01 9.08 -5.49
C LYS A 29 -6.04 7.64 -4.97
N TYR A 30 -5.01 6.86 -5.30
CA TYR A 30 -4.89 5.45 -4.91
C TYR A 30 -3.54 5.18 -4.24
N TYR A 31 -3.53 4.19 -3.35
CA TYR A 31 -2.32 3.71 -2.68
C TYR A 31 -2.38 2.18 -2.59
N VAL A 32 -1.25 1.50 -2.67
CA VAL A 32 -1.15 0.09 -2.28
C VAL A 32 -0.60 0.03 -0.86
N VAL A 33 -1.25 -0.72 0.02
CA VAL A 33 -0.73 -0.97 1.38
C VAL A 33 -0.27 -2.42 1.47
N VAL A 34 0.96 -2.62 1.94
CA VAL A 34 1.55 -3.94 2.21
C VAL A 34 1.66 -4.11 3.72
N ILE A 35 0.93 -5.09 4.26
CA ILE A 35 0.91 -5.46 5.68
C ILE A 35 1.08 -6.97 5.84
N GLN A 36 1.51 -7.42 7.01
CA GLN A 36 1.51 -8.85 7.35
C GLN A 36 0.09 -9.43 7.22
N TYR A 37 -0.03 -10.68 6.83
CA TYR A 37 -1.31 -11.31 6.49
C TYR A 37 -2.26 -11.35 7.69
N ILE A 38 -1.71 -11.69 8.86
CA ILE A 38 -2.41 -11.71 10.15
C ILE A 38 -2.76 -10.31 10.67
N ALA A 39 -2.11 -9.26 10.17
CA ALA A 39 -2.29 -7.91 10.65
C ALA A 39 -3.62 -7.31 10.19
N ARG A 40 -4.16 -6.43 11.03
CA ARG A 40 -5.34 -5.61 10.70
C ARG A 40 -4.89 -4.23 10.29
N PHE A 41 -5.29 -3.83 9.09
CA PHE A 41 -5.02 -2.50 8.55
C PHE A 41 -5.68 -1.40 9.39
N ASN A 42 -4.92 -0.34 9.71
CA ASN A 42 -5.39 0.82 10.43
C ASN A 42 -5.41 2.06 9.52
N ALA A 43 -6.58 2.37 8.95
CA ALA A 43 -6.74 3.52 8.05
C ALA A 43 -6.43 4.88 8.71
N GLU A 44 -6.61 5.01 10.02
CA GLU A 44 -6.39 6.27 10.74
C GLU A 44 -4.91 6.64 10.82
N THR A 45 -4.04 5.66 11.02
CA THR A 45 -2.58 5.87 11.05
C THR A 45 -2.07 6.38 9.70
N VAL A 46 -2.49 5.75 8.60
CA VAL A 46 -2.15 6.18 7.23
C VAL A 46 -2.71 7.57 6.94
N LYS A 47 -3.96 7.84 7.34
CA LYS A 47 -4.57 9.16 7.19
C LYS A 47 -3.74 10.25 7.86
N ASN A 48 -3.32 10.01 9.11
CA ASN A 48 -2.50 10.96 9.86
C ASN A 48 -1.10 11.11 9.25
N PHE A 49 -0.50 10.01 8.77
CA PHE A 49 0.77 10.05 8.06
C PHE A 49 0.69 10.92 6.78
N LEU A 50 -0.29 10.69 5.89
CA LEU A 50 -0.45 11.47 4.66
C LEU A 50 -0.73 12.95 4.94
N TYR A 51 -1.51 13.25 5.98
CA TYR A 51 -1.70 14.63 6.42
C TYR A 51 -0.38 15.31 6.80
N MET A 52 0.46 14.62 7.58
CA MET A 52 1.78 15.13 7.99
C MET A 52 2.75 15.24 6.80
N LEU A 53 2.72 14.26 5.90
CA LEU A 53 3.53 14.22 4.68
C LEU A 53 3.28 15.45 3.79
N ASN A 54 2.04 15.95 3.77
CA ASN A 54 1.64 17.16 3.06
C ASN A 54 1.80 18.45 3.89
N ASN A 55 2.62 18.42 4.95
CA ASN A 55 2.85 19.53 5.89
C ASN A 55 1.55 20.15 6.45
N GLY A 56 0.49 19.34 6.56
CA GLY A 56 -0.82 19.80 7.02
C GLY A 56 -1.56 20.78 6.09
N LYS A 57 -1.06 21.02 4.88
CA LYS A 57 -1.69 21.93 3.89
C LYS A 57 -3.02 21.38 3.37
N ILE A 58 -3.15 20.06 3.30
CA ILE A 58 -4.37 19.38 2.89
C ILE A 58 -5.19 19.04 4.14
N PRO A 59 -6.46 19.45 4.25
CA PRO A 59 -7.27 19.14 5.42
C PRO A 59 -7.41 17.62 5.64
N LYS A 60 -7.28 17.14 6.89
CA LYS A 60 -7.39 15.70 7.23
C LYS A 60 -8.62 15.00 6.64
N LYS A 61 -9.77 15.69 6.57
CA LYS A 61 -11.02 15.16 6.00
C LYS A 61 -10.92 14.79 4.51
N LYS A 62 -9.91 15.28 3.80
CA LYS A 62 -9.61 14.97 2.40
C LYS A 62 -8.85 13.67 2.21
N PHE A 63 -8.50 12.99 3.29
CA PHE A 63 -7.90 11.66 3.29
C PHE A 63 -8.90 10.66 3.86
N ASN A 64 -9.79 10.13 3.01
CA ASN A 64 -10.74 9.08 3.40
C ASN A 64 -10.44 7.81 2.60
N LEU A 65 -9.50 7.03 3.12
CA LEU A 65 -9.02 5.79 2.50
C LEU A 65 -10.02 4.65 2.73
N ARG A 66 -10.46 4.05 1.64
CA ARG A 66 -11.33 2.87 1.59
C ARG A 66 -10.71 1.82 0.69
N LEU A 67 -11.07 0.55 0.86
CA LEU A 67 -10.71 -0.48 -0.11
C LEU A 67 -11.23 -0.08 -1.49
N ALA A 68 -10.36 -0.15 -2.51
CA ALA A 68 -10.78 0.07 -3.87
C ALA A 68 -11.72 -1.06 -4.31
N PRO A 69 -12.76 -0.77 -5.13
CA PRO A 69 -13.55 -1.80 -5.78
C PRO A 69 -12.66 -2.74 -6.61
N GLU A 70 -13.03 -4.01 -6.72
CA GLU A 70 -12.22 -5.04 -7.40
C GLU A 70 -11.92 -4.67 -8.85
N GLU A 71 -12.92 -4.18 -9.60
CA GLU A 71 -12.73 -3.73 -10.98
C GLU A 71 -11.69 -2.60 -11.08
N THR A 72 -11.71 -1.66 -10.11
CA THR A 72 -10.72 -0.58 -10.06
C THR A 72 -9.34 -1.13 -9.72
N SER A 73 -9.25 -2.04 -8.75
CA SER A 73 -7.99 -2.72 -8.39
C SER A 73 -7.41 -3.47 -9.60
N LEU A 74 -8.22 -4.24 -10.32
CA LEU A 74 -7.81 -4.98 -11.52
C LEU A 74 -7.35 -4.04 -12.63
N LYS A 75 -8.06 -2.94 -12.86
CA LYS A 75 -7.70 -1.94 -13.88
C LYS A 75 -6.35 -1.28 -13.57
N LEU A 76 -6.11 -0.91 -12.32
CA LEU A 76 -4.91 -0.20 -11.88
C LEU A 76 -3.69 -1.11 -11.76
N THR A 77 -3.87 -2.29 -11.17
CA THR A 77 -2.77 -3.21 -10.87
C THR A 77 -2.53 -4.20 -12.01
N GLY A 78 -3.59 -4.60 -12.72
CA GLY A 78 -3.53 -5.70 -13.68
C GLY A 78 -3.72 -7.09 -13.07
N TYR A 79 -3.96 -7.18 -11.76
CA TYR A 79 -4.09 -8.44 -11.03
C TYR A 79 -5.50 -8.62 -10.48
N GLU A 80 -5.98 -9.86 -10.51
CA GLU A 80 -7.27 -10.24 -9.97
C GLU A 80 -7.26 -10.30 -8.43
N HIS A 81 -8.45 -10.45 -7.85
CA HIS A 81 -8.60 -10.66 -6.41
C HIS A 81 -7.69 -11.80 -5.93
N ASN A 82 -7.07 -11.65 -4.75
CA ASN A 82 -6.02 -12.53 -4.18
C ASN A 82 -4.69 -12.63 -4.95
N GLY A 83 -4.59 -12.11 -6.18
CA GLY A 83 -3.34 -12.05 -6.94
C GLY A 83 -2.58 -10.71 -6.82
N VAL A 84 -3.19 -9.69 -6.22
CA VAL A 84 -2.65 -8.32 -6.19
C VAL A 84 -1.25 -8.28 -5.57
N THR A 85 -0.32 -7.69 -6.32
CA THR A 85 1.04 -7.37 -5.90
C THR A 85 1.39 -5.94 -6.28
N CYS A 86 2.43 -5.38 -5.67
CA CYS A 86 2.93 -4.03 -5.95
C CYS A 86 4.08 -4.00 -6.98
N ILE A 87 4.42 -5.15 -7.58
CA ILE A 87 5.45 -5.28 -8.61
C ILE A 87 4.76 -5.44 -9.96
N GLY A 88 5.23 -4.73 -11.00
CA GLY A 88 4.72 -4.92 -12.37
C GLY A 88 3.29 -4.41 -12.62
N MET A 89 2.80 -3.48 -11.78
CA MET A 89 1.47 -2.91 -11.92
C MET A 89 1.31 -2.11 -13.22
N LYS A 90 0.08 -2.07 -13.77
CA LYS A 90 -0.24 -1.24 -14.95
C LYS A 90 -0.13 0.27 -14.70
N THR A 91 -0.30 0.67 -13.44
CA THR A 91 -0.18 2.05 -12.96
C THR A 91 0.89 2.12 -11.90
N ASP A 92 1.71 3.18 -11.91
CA ASP A 92 2.66 3.46 -10.83
C ASP A 92 1.90 3.99 -9.60
N ILE A 93 1.44 3.07 -8.74
CA ILE A 93 0.67 3.40 -7.54
C ILE A 93 1.64 3.48 -6.35
N PRO A 94 1.65 4.56 -5.57
CA PRO A 94 2.51 4.67 -4.39
C PRO A 94 2.23 3.55 -3.40
N VAL A 95 3.32 2.93 -2.94
CA VAL A 95 3.27 1.82 -2.00
C VAL A 95 3.52 2.33 -0.60
N ILE A 96 2.67 1.91 0.33
CA ILE A 96 2.82 2.08 1.77
C ILE A 96 3.23 0.72 2.34
N LEU A 97 4.37 0.67 3.00
CA LEU A 97 4.90 -0.52 3.63
C LEU A 97 4.75 -0.41 5.15
N ASP A 98 4.19 -1.45 5.76
CA ASP A 98 4.05 -1.47 7.20
C ASP A 98 5.40 -1.55 7.91
N GLU A 99 5.58 -0.74 8.95
CA GLU A 99 6.83 -0.64 9.71
C GLU A 99 7.24 -1.99 10.34
N ALA A 100 6.26 -2.83 10.69
CA ALA A 100 6.51 -4.17 11.22
C ALA A 100 7.25 -5.09 10.21
N ILE A 101 7.04 -4.90 8.90
CA ILE A 101 7.71 -5.66 7.84
C ILE A 101 9.19 -5.27 7.75
N VAL A 102 9.50 -3.98 7.93
CA VAL A 102 10.88 -3.45 7.95
C VAL A 102 11.70 -4.04 9.11
N LYS A 103 11.02 -4.45 10.19
CA LYS A 103 11.61 -5.01 11.41
C LYS A 103 11.67 -6.54 11.40
N LEU A 104 11.32 -7.20 10.30
CA LEU A 104 11.35 -8.67 10.22
C LEU A 104 12.77 -9.20 10.39
N ASN A 105 12.86 -10.32 11.09
CA ASN A 105 14.07 -11.10 11.21
C ASN A 105 13.73 -12.59 11.01
N PRO A 106 14.21 -13.23 9.93
CA PRO A 106 15.15 -12.72 8.91
C PRO A 106 14.59 -11.56 8.04
N ASP A 107 15.48 -10.80 7.40
CA ASP A 107 15.19 -9.68 6.46
C ASP A 107 14.54 -10.18 5.16
N PHE A 108 13.30 -10.64 5.26
CA PHE A 108 12.59 -11.29 4.17
C PHE A 108 11.09 -11.35 4.44
N PHE A 109 10.26 -11.30 3.40
CA PHE A 109 8.83 -11.57 3.49
C PHE A 109 8.30 -12.21 2.21
N TRP A 110 7.11 -12.82 2.30
CA TRP A 110 6.36 -13.36 1.18
C TRP A 110 5.24 -12.40 0.78
N LEU A 111 5.11 -12.12 -0.52
CA LEU A 111 4.03 -11.31 -1.08
C LEU A 111 3.31 -12.09 -2.19
N GLY A 112 2.08 -11.69 -2.54
CA GLY A 112 1.43 -12.14 -3.77
C GLY A 112 2.32 -11.94 -4.99
N GLY A 113 2.33 -12.91 -5.90
CA GLY A 113 3.19 -12.88 -7.09
C GLY A 113 2.52 -12.42 -8.39
N GLY A 114 1.30 -11.87 -8.33
CA GLY A 114 0.53 -11.53 -9.52
C GLY A 114 -0.39 -12.65 -10.02
N GLU A 115 -0.45 -13.76 -9.30
CA GLU A 115 -1.31 -14.91 -9.55
C GLU A 115 -1.71 -15.49 -8.16
N ILE A 116 -2.88 -16.13 -8.06
CA ILE A 116 -3.51 -16.54 -6.80
C ILE A 116 -2.61 -17.49 -5.99
N ASP A 117 -2.00 -18.46 -6.66
CA ASP A 117 -1.19 -19.51 -6.06
C ASP A 117 0.31 -19.16 -6.05
N LEU A 118 0.71 -18.12 -6.78
CA LEU A 118 2.10 -17.64 -6.78
C LEU A 118 2.40 -16.71 -5.61
N LYS A 119 3.57 -16.93 -4.96
CA LYS A 119 4.13 -16.04 -3.94
C LYS A 119 5.57 -15.69 -4.30
N LEU A 120 5.92 -14.42 -4.09
CA LEU A 120 7.27 -13.91 -4.26
C LEU A 120 7.94 -13.83 -2.89
N GLY A 121 9.09 -14.46 -2.78
CA GLY A 121 9.98 -14.30 -1.65
C GLY A 121 10.93 -13.14 -1.90
N ILE A 122 10.91 -12.11 -1.04
CA ILE A 122 11.63 -10.86 -1.28
C ILE A 122 12.39 -10.47 -0.01
N ARG A 123 13.67 -10.10 -0.15
CA ARG A 123 14.40 -9.46 0.96
C ARG A 123 13.80 -8.08 1.22
N THR A 124 13.53 -7.76 2.48
CA THR A 124 12.85 -6.49 2.80
C THR A 124 13.71 -5.29 2.39
N SER A 125 15.03 -5.37 2.60
CA SER A 125 15.99 -4.35 2.14
C SER A 125 15.96 -4.11 0.63
N GLU A 126 15.97 -5.16 -0.20
CA GLU A 126 15.91 -5.03 -1.66
C GLU A 126 14.57 -4.44 -2.12
N PHE A 127 13.48 -4.87 -1.50
CA PHE A 127 12.15 -4.32 -1.77
C PHE A 127 12.10 -2.81 -1.50
N ILE A 128 12.60 -2.36 -0.34
CA ILE A 128 12.62 -0.93 0.02
C ILE A 128 13.45 -0.14 -1.00
N ASN A 129 14.61 -0.65 -1.40
CA ASN A 129 15.49 0.02 -2.35
C ASN A 129 14.84 0.18 -3.73
N PHE A 130 14.13 -0.84 -4.21
CA PHE A 130 13.52 -0.84 -5.53
C PHE A 130 12.19 -0.05 -5.55
N VAL A 131 11.28 -0.38 -4.63
CA VAL A 131 9.91 0.16 -4.61
C VAL A 131 9.85 1.56 -3.99
N ARG A 132 10.82 1.92 -3.13
CA ARG A 132 10.87 3.18 -2.39
C ARG A 132 9.52 3.49 -1.69
N PRO A 133 8.99 2.56 -0.87
CA PRO A 133 7.68 2.72 -0.27
C PRO A 133 7.68 3.81 0.83
N LEU A 134 6.50 4.34 1.11
CA LEU A 134 6.22 5.12 2.30
C LEU A 134 6.16 4.17 3.51
N ILE A 135 7.10 4.26 4.43
CA ILE A 135 7.13 3.41 5.62
C ILE A 135 6.20 4.01 6.69
N VAL A 136 5.17 3.26 7.08
CA VAL A 136 4.14 3.72 8.02
C VAL A 136 3.79 2.61 8.97
N ASN A 137 3.66 2.89 10.27
CA ASN A 137 3.03 1.95 11.20
C ASN A 137 1.52 1.94 10.93
N CYS A 138 1.09 0.99 10.10
CA CYS A 138 -0.27 0.93 9.55
C CYS A 138 -1.01 -0.37 9.86
N SER A 139 -0.42 -1.21 10.72
CA SER A 139 -1.10 -2.29 11.42
C SER A 139 -1.24 -2.02 12.91
N GLY A 140 -2.25 -2.61 13.54
CA GLY A 140 -2.29 -2.69 15.00
C GLY A 140 -1.41 -3.84 15.48
N ALA A 141 -0.61 -3.59 16.54
CA ALA A 141 -0.01 -4.64 17.35
C ALA A 141 -1.10 -5.44 18.09
#